data_AF-A0A8R1DYW4-F1
#
_entry.id   AF-A0A8R1DYW4-F1
#
_cell.length_a   1.000
_cell.length_b   1.000
_cell.length_c   1.000
_cell.angle_alpha   90.00
_cell.angle_beta   90.00
_cell.angle_gamma   90.00
#
_symmetry.space_group_name_H-M   'P 1'
#
loop_
_entity.id
_entity.type
_entity.pdbx_description
1 polymer ?
#
loop_
_entity_poly.entity_id
_entity_poly.type
_entity_poly.pdbx_seq_one_letter_code
_entity_poly.pdbx_strand_id
1 'polypeptide(L)'
;MLRAVSRQAFSLLRANYSASAAGGISDVLRKRIDGLVAKDDVVVFMKGTQQEPACGFSRNVKLVLDFHNVKFQDYNVLTDEELREGVKVYSEWPTIPQVYVKGEFVGGCDILVSMHKDGEISDFLDEKGIANKYGSK
;
A
#
# COMPACT_ATOMS: atom_id res chain seq x y z
N MET A 1 2.68 -16.18 22.62
CA MET A 1 3.64 -16.57 21.56
C MET A 1 3.15 -15.96 20.26
N LEU A 2 3.63 -14.74 19.92
CA LEU A 2 3.23 -14.06 18.69
C LEU A 2 3.66 -14.90 17.48
N ARG A 3 2.72 -15.27 16.63
CA ARG A 3 3.03 -15.81 15.30
C ARG A 3 3.37 -14.62 14.41
N ALA A 4 4.66 -14.39 14.25
CA ALA A 4 5.21 -13.52 13.23
C ALA A 4 4.72 -14.00 11.87
N VAL A 5 3.74 -13.29 11.31
CA VAL A 5 3.63 -13.18 9.86
C VAL A 5 4.99 -12.72 9.39
N SER A 6 5.69 -13.65 8.77
CA SER A 6 7.12 -13.65 8.79
C SER A 6 7.63 -12.43 8.02
N ARG A 7 8.36 -11.53 8.70
CA ARG A 7 9.20 -10.48 8.07
C ARG A 7 10.01 -11.02 6.88
N GLN A 8 10.27 -12.32 6.89
CA GLN A 8 10.95 -13.09 5.85
C GLN A 8 10.15 -13.23 4.54
N ALA A 9 8.82 -13.43 4.57
CA ALA A 9 7.99 -13.48 3.36
C ALA A 9 7.95 -12.11 2.65
N PHE A 10 7.84 -11.04 3.43
CA PHE A 10 7.94 -9.65 2.98
C PHE A 10 9.31 -9.32 2.38
N SER A 11 10.38 -9.73 3.05
CA SER A 11 11.76 -9.53 2.59
C SER A 11 12.05 -10.28 1.29
N LEU A 12 11.54 -11.50 1.12
CA LEU A 12 11.78 -12.32 -0.06
C LEU A 12 11.09 -11.76 -1.31
N LEU A 13 9.89 -11.20 -1.18
CA LEU A 13 9.20 -10.58 -2.31
C LEU A 13 9.91 -9.30 -2.79
N ARG A 14 10.41 -8.48 -1.85
CA ARG A 14 11.24 -7.31 -2.18
C ARG A 14 12.56 -7.70 -2.86
N ALA A 15 13.25 -8.70 -2.33
CA ALA A 15 14.54 -9.16 -2.86
C ALA A 15 14.43 -9.64 -4.32
N ASN A 16 13.35 -10.33 -4.68
CA ASN A 16 13.16 -10.84 -6.04
C ASN A 16 12.84 -9.75 -7.07
N TYR A 17 12.32 -8.59 -6.66
CA TYR A 17 11.97 -7.50 -7.58
C TYR A 17 13.05 -6.42 -7.71
N SER A 18 13.83 -6.18 -6.65
CA SER A 18 14.98 -5.25 -6.64
C SER A 18 15.96 -5.49 -7.80
N ALA A 19 16.03 -6.72 -8.32
CA ALA A 19 16.87 -7.09 -9.46
C ALA A 19 16.43 -6.52 -10.83
N SER A 20 15.24 -5.92 -10.99
CA SER A 20 14.65 -5.58 -12.30
C SER A 20 14.42 -4.08 -12.56
N ALA A 21 14.44 -3.21 -11.54
CA ALA A 21 14.07 -1.79 -11.67
C ALA A 21 15.29 -0.86 -11.83
N ALA A 22 15.96 -0.91 -12.99
CA ALA A 22 17.09 -0.02 -13.31
C ALA A 22 16.60 1.28 -14.00
N GLY A 23 16.05 2.20 -13.21
CA GLY A 23 15.74 3.57 -13.65
C GLY A 23 15.46 4.46 -12.44
N GLY A 24 16.36 5.38 -12.11
CA GLY A 24 16.16 6.30 -10.99
C GLY A 24 15.03 7.31 -11.26
N ILE A 25 14.28 7.69 -10.23
CA ILE A 25 13.32 8.80 -10.29
C ILE A 25 14.00 10.14 -9.96
N SER A 26 13.45 11.24 -10.48
CA SER A 26 13.96 12.59 -10.17
C SER A 26 13.79 12.92 -8.68
N ASP A 27 14.67 13.76 -8.14
CA ASP A 27 14.56 14.23 -6.75
C ASP A 27 13.25 14.99 -6.48
N VAL A 28 12.74 15.68 -7.49
CA VAL A 28 11.45 16.39 -7.42
C VAL A 28 10.30 15.40 -7.26
N LEU A 29 10.27 14.34 -8.07
CA LEU A 29 9.24 13.31 -7.99
C LEU A 29 9.34 12.51 -6.70
N ARG A 30 10.56 12.19 -6.24
CA ARG A 30 10.77 11.53 -4.95
C ARG A 30 10.20 12.36 -3.80
N LYS A 31 10.56 13.64 -3.71
CA LYS A 31 10.02 14.56 -2.70
C LYS A 31 8.50 14.71 -2.78
N ARG A 32 7.95 14.69 -3.99
CA ARG A 32 6.51 14.68 -4.20
C ARG A 32 5.88 13.45 -3.56
N ILE A 33 6.37 12.25 -3.89
CA ILE A 33 5.87 10.99 -3.34
C ILE A 33 6.03 10.94 -1.82
N ASP A 34 7.18 11.37 -1.28
CA ASP A 34 7.42 11.50 0.17
C ASP A 34 6.32 12.33 0.84
N GLY A 35 6.00 13.49 0.25
CA GLY A 35 4.94 14.36 0.74
C GLY A 35 3.55 13.72 0.68
N LEU A 36 3.26 12.98 -0.39
CA LEU A 36 1.96 12.30 -0.55
C LEU A 36 1.76 11.20 0.50
N VAL A 37 2.79 10.38 0.77
CA VAL A 37 2.70 9.26 1.72
C VAL A 37 2.77 9.71 3.18
N ALA A 38 3.35 10.88 3.45
CA ALA A 38 3.44 11.44 4.80
C ALA A 38 2.19 12.26 5.20
N LYS A 39 1.37 12.66 4.22
CA LYS A 39 0.22 13.55 4.46
C LYS A 39 -0.91 12.89 5.25
N ASP A 40 -1.16 11.61 4.99
CA ASP A 40 -2.27 10.86 5.55
C ASP A 40 -1.77 9.53 6.12
N ASP A 41 -2.44 9.07 7.18
CA ASP A 41 -2.03 7.86 7.90
C ASP A 41 -2.10 6.59 7.05
N VAL A 42 -3.05 6.53 6.11
CA VAL A 42 -3.21 5.43 5.16
C VAL A 42 -3.36 6.04 3.77
N VAL A 43 -2.46 5.66 2.86
CA VAL A 43 -2.40 6.18 1.50
C VAL A 43 -2.44 5.02 0.52
N VAL A 44 -3.24 5.15 -0.54
CA VAL A 44 -3.36 4.14 -1.59
C VAL A 44 -3.15 4.78 -2.96
N PHE A 45 -2.08 4.39 -3.65
CA PHE A 45 -1.94 4.66 -5.08
C PHE A 45 -2.72 3.59 -5.85
N MET A 46 -3.75 3.99 -6.58
CA MET A 46 -4.68 3.05 -7.22
C MET A 46 -5.12 3.49 -8.61
N LYS A 47 -5.68 2.55 -9.38
CA LYS A 47 -6.28 2.83 -10.69
C LYS A 47 -7.73 3.25 -10.51
N GLY A 48 -8.06 4.49 -10.86
CA GLY A 48 -9.34 5.11 -10.52
C GLY A 48 -9.29 5.72 -9.13
N THR A 49 -10.46 5.96 -8.54
CA THR A 49 -10.58 6.56 -7.19
C THR A 49 -11.22 5.57 -6.22
N GLN A 50 -11.26 5.94 -4.93
CA GLN A 50 -12.02 5.17 -3.95
C GLN A 50 -13.52 5.09 -4.31
N GLN A 51 -14.10 6.12 -4.91
CA GLN A 51 -15.51 6.11 -5.33
C GLN A 51 -15.72 5.32 -6.63
N GLU A 52 -14.76 5.43 -7.55
CA GLU A 52 -14.84 4.86 -8.90
C GLU A 52 -13.56 4.06 -9.21
N PRO A 53 -13.37 2.86 -8.62
CA PRO A 53 -12.20 2.04 -8.88
C PRO A 53 -12.25 1.46 -10.30
N ALA A 54 -11.18 1.71 -11.07
CA ALA A 54 -11.07 1.35 -12.49
C ALA A 54 -10.36 0.01 -12.74
N CYS A 55 -10.00 -0.72 -11.67
CA CYS A 55 -9.32 -2.02 -11.75
C CYS A 55 -9.78 -2.94 -10.61
N GLY A 56 -9.95 -4.24 -10.88
CA GLY A 56 -10.36 -5.24 -9.88
C GLY A 56 -9.43 -5.30 -8.67
N PHE A 57 -8.11 -5.21 -8.86
CA PHE A 57 -7.15 -5.17 -7.75
C PHE A 57 -7.30 -3.92 -6.88
N SER A 58 -7.51 -2.75 -7.50
CA SER A 58 -7.79 -1.51 -6.77
C SER A 58 -9.11 -1.57 -6.01
N ARG A 59 -10.14 -2.20 -6.60
CA ARG A 59 -11.42 -2.46 -5.92
C ARG A 59 -11.25 -3.38 -4.72
N ASN A 60 -10.45 -4.43 -4.83
CA ASN A 60 -10.20 -5.36 -3.73
C ASN A 60 -9.50 -4.68 -2.55
N VAL A 61 -8.49 -3.83 -2.80
CA VAL A 61 -7.86 -3.04 -1.73
C VAL A 61 -8.88 -2.16 -1.01
N LYS A 62 -9.71 -1.42 -1.76
CA LYS A 62 -10.80 -0.63 -1.18
C LYS A 62 -11.71 -1.49 -0.31
N LEU A 63 -12.19 -2.63 -0.83
CA LEU A 63 -13.11 -3.51 -0.10
C LEU A 63 -12.51 -4.03 1.20
N VAL A 64 -11.23 -4.38 1.21
CA VAL A 64 -10.53 -4.80 2.43
C VAL A 64 -10.47 -3.66 3.43
N LEU A 65 -10.03 -2.46 3.04
CA LEU A 65 -9.94 -1.33 3.96
C LEU A 65 -11.31 -0.91 4.50
N ASP A 66 -12.34 -0.92 3.66
CA ASP A 66 -13.73 -0.66 4.07
C ASP A 66 -14.24 -1.70 5.07
N PHE A 67 -13.93 -2.99 4.86
CA PHE A 67 -14.33 -4.06 5.77
C PHE A 67 -13.81 -3.82 7.20
N HIS A 68 -12.63 -3.21 7.30
CA HIS A 68 -11.96 -2.82 8.55
C HIS A 68 -12.30 -1.40 9.00
N ASN A 69 -13.20 -0.68 8.33
CA ASN A 69 -13.52 0.73 8.58
C ASN A 69 -12.29 1.66 8.56
N VAL A 70 -11.27 1.33 7.77
CA VAL A 70 -10.06 2.14 7.64
C VAL A 70 -10.28 3.23 6.60
N LYS A 71 -10.18 4.49 7.02
CA LYS A 71 -10.15 5.63 6.11
C LYS A 71 -8.78 5.72 5.45
N PHE A 72 -8.75 6.05 4.16
CA PHE A 72 -7.52 6.23 3.42
C PHE A 72 -7.65 7.36 2.39
N GLN A 73 -6.53 7.96 2.04
CA GLN A 73 -6.41 8.89 0.92
C GLN A 73 -6.01 8.11 -0.34
N ASP A 74 -6.79 8.24 -1.41
CA ASP A 74 -6.43 7.69 -2.71
C ASP A 74 -5.68 8.70 -3.60
N TYR A 75 -4.74 8.18 -4.38
CA TYR A 75 -4.12 8.91 -5.49
C TYR A 75 -4.33 8.11 -6.78
N ASN A 76 -5.12 8.69 -7.69
CA ASN A 76 -5.43 8.07 -8.97
C ASN A 76 -4.24 8.17 -9.93
N VAL A 77 -3.56 7.05 -10.16
CA VAL A 77 -2.38 7.02 -11.03
C VAL A 77 -2.73 7.01 -12.52
N LEU A 78 -4.01 6.85 -12.89
CA LEU A 78 -4.41 6.89 -14.31
C LEU A 78 -4.40 8.31 -14.89
N THR A 79 -4.47 9.33 -14.02
CA THR A 79 -4.42 10.74 -14.43
C THR A 79 -3.02 11.34 -14.36
N ASP A 80 -2.03 10.56 -13.91
CA ASP A 80 -0.65 11.03 -13.70
C ASP A 80 0.34 9.89 -13.97
N GLU A 81 0.83 9.82 -15.20
CA GLU A 81 1.76 8.78 -15.64
C GLU A 81 3.13 8.89 -14.97
N GLU A 82 3.57 10.10 -14.62
CA GLU A 82 4.83 10.30 -13.89
C GLU A 82 4.71 9.71 -12.48
N LEU A 83 3.60 9.96 -11.78
CA LEU A 83 3.32 9.35 -10.48
C LEU A 83 3.18 7.84 -10.58
N ARG A 84 2.52 7.34 -11.63
CA ARG A 84 2.30 5.91 -11.87
C ARG A 84 3.58 5.12 -11.99
N GLU A 85 4.52 5.60 -12.79
CA GLU A 85 5.82 4.93 -12.96
C GLU A 85 6.74 5.25 -11.78
N GLY A 86 6.70 6.49 -11.27
CA GLY A 86 7.50 6.94 -10.15
C GLY A 86 7.28 6.15 -8.87
N VAL A 87 6.02 5.86 -8.53
CA VAL A 87 5.69 5.12 -7.31
C VAL A 87 6.18 3.67 -7.34
N LYS A 88 6.30 3.05 -8.52
CA LYS A 88 6.86 1.70 -8.67
C LYS A 88 8.34 1.66 -8.37
N VAL A 89 9.08 2.65 -8.87
CA VAL A 89 10.51 2.79 -8.57
C VAL A 89 10.70 3.16 -7.11
N TYR A 90 9.89 4.07 -6.57
CA TYR A 90 10.00 4.55 -5.19
C TYR A 90 9.87 3.43 -4.15
N SER A 91 8.89 2.53 -4.29
CA SER A 91 8.67 1.41 -3.37
C SER A 91 9.48 0.15 -3.69
N GLU A 92 10.18 0.15 -4.83
CA GLU A 92 10.74 -1.04 -5.45
C GLU A 92 9.67 -2.12 -5.65
N TRP A 93 8.54 -1.73 -6.27
CA TRP A 93 7.38 -2.60 -6.45
C TRP A 93 6.68 -2.44 -7.82
N PRO A 94 6.43 -3.52 -8.58
CA PRO A 94 5.99 -3.45 -9.98
C PRO A 94 4.56 -2.97 -10.20
N THR A 95 3.69 -3.23 -9.24
CA THR A 95 2.24 -3.25 -9.47
C THR A 95 1.51 -2.14 -8.73
N ILE A 96 0.33 -1.83 -9.26
CA ILE A 96 -0.67 -0.95 -8.66
C ILE A 96 -1.91 -1.82 -8.42
N PRO A 97 -2.60 -1.71 -7.28
CA PRO A 97 -2.46 -0.70 -6.23
C PRO A 97 -1.25 -0.88 -5.31
N GLN A 98 -0.81 0.20 -4.67
CA GLN A 98 0.19 0.21 -3.59
C GLN A 98 -0.37 0.88 -2.34
N VAL A 99 -0.18 0.26 -1.18
CA VAL A 99 -0.69 0.72 0.12
C VAL A 99 0.47 1.15 1.00
N TYR A 100 0.30 2.31 1.63
CA TYR A 100 1.22 2.88 2.61
C TYR A 100 0.48 3.14 3.91
N VAL A 101 1.14 2.87 5.02
CA VAL A 101 0.64 3.15 6.37
C VAL A 101 1.72 3.89 7.14
N LYS A 102 1.40 5.09 7.65
CA LYS A 102 2.34 5.98 8.33
C LYS A 102 3.61 6.26 7.50
N GLY A 103 3.43 6.47 6.19
CA GLY A 103 4.52 6.70 5.24
C GLY A 103 5.33 5.44 4.85
N GLU A 104 5.10 4.30 5.50
CA GLU A 104 5.79 3.05 5.19
C GLU A 104 5.05 2.24 4.13
N PHE A 105 5.78 1.73 3.15
CA PHE A 105 5.22 0.84 2.14
C PHE A 105 4.81 -0.51 2.75
N VAL A 106 3.52 -0.85 2.63
CA VAL A 106 2.96 -2.12 3.10
C VAL A 106 2.89 -3.14 1.99
N GLY A 107 2.49 -2.79 0.77
CA GLY A 107 2.39 -3.78 -0.30
C GLY A 107 1.35 -3.48 -1.34
N GLY A 108 1.13 -4.46 -2.22
CA GLY A 108 0.06 -4.44 -3.22
C GLY A 108 -1.22 -5.14 -2.76
N CYS A 109 -2.14 -5.35 -3.71
CA CYS A 109 -3.43 -6.00 -3.46
C CYS A 109 -3.30 -7.39 -2.82
N ASP A 110 -2.41 -8.24 -3.33
CA ASP A 110 -2.32 -9.64 -2.89
C ASP A 110 -1.88 -9.76 -1.42
N ILE A 111 -0.93 -8.92 -0.99
CA ILE A 111 -0.47 -8.85 0.39
C ILE A 111 -1.62 -8.42 1.31
N LEU A 112 -2.31 -7.34 0.96
CA LEU A 112 -3.40 -6.82 1.79
C LEU A 112 -4.56 -7.82 1.91
N VAL A 113 -4.88 -8.51 0.81
CA VAL A 113 -5.90 -9.57 0.80
C VAL A 113 -5.44 -10.80 1.61
N SER A 114 -4.15 -11.17 1.59
CA SER A 114 -3.63 -12.25 2.44
C SER A 114 -3.76 -11.88 3.91
N MET A 115 -3.25 -10.72 4.32
CA MET A 115 -3.34 -10.25 5.71
C MET A 115 -4.80 -10.18 6.19
N HIS A 116 -5.74 -9.84 5.31
CA HIS A 116 -7.17 -9.89 5.63
C HIS A 116 -7.68 -11.31 5.86
N LYS A 117 -7.35 -12.25 4.98
CA LYS A 117 -7.78 -13.66 5.09
C LYS A 117 -7.18 -14.35 6.30
N ASP A 118 -5.93 -14.03 6.61
CA ASP A 118 -5.17 -14.63 7.70
C ASP A 118 -5.51 -13.97 9.06
N GLY A 119 -6.28 -12.87 9.04
CA GLY A 119 -6.71 -12.13 10.23
C GLY A 119 -5.67 -11.15 10.79
N GLU A 120 -4.50 -11.10 10.16
CA GLU A 120 -3.30 -10.38 10.62
C GLU A 120 -3.38 -8.86 10.39
N ILE A 121 -4.25 -8.41 9.48
CA ILE A 121 -4.38 -6.99 9.16
C ILE A 121 -4.86 -6.16 10.35
N SER A 122 -5.73 -6.71 11.21
CA SER A 122 -6.23 -5.98 12.38
C SER A 122 -5.11 -5.72 13.38
N ASP A 123 -4.32 -6.75 13.69
CA ASP A 123 -3.16 -6.65 14.58
C ASP A 123 -2.12 -5.66 14.03
N PHE A 124 -1.87 -5.70 12.72
CA PHE A 124 -0.98 -4.76 12.05
C PHE A 124 -1.48 -3.31 12.15
N LEU A 125 -2.79 -3.08 11.95
CA LEU A 125 -3.38 -1.75 12.07
C LEU A 125 -3.32 -1.23 13.51
N ASP A 126 -3.55 -2.09 14.50
CA ASP A 126 -3.41 -1.77 15.93
C ASP A 126 -1.97 -1.38 16.28
N GLU A 127 -0.98 -2.17 15.83
CA GLU A 127 0.45 -1.87 16.02
C GLU A 127 0.83 -0.50 15.42
N LYS A 128 0.24 -0.14 14.28
CA LYS A 128 0.45 1.15 13.62
C LYS A 128 -0.42 2.29 14.18
N GLY A 129 -1.26 2.02 15.18
CA GLY A 129 -2.16 3.00 15.79
C GLY A 129 -3.26 3.49 14.84
N ILE A 130 -3.67 2.65 13.89
CA ILE A 130 -4.74 2.95 12.93
C ILE A 130 -6.07 2.43 13.47
N ALA A 131 -7.00 3.34 13.69
CA ALA A 131 -8.35 3.00 14.10
C ALA A 131 -9.00 2.07 13.06
N ASN A 132 -9.43 0.90 13.52
CA ASN A 132 -10.06 -0.12 12.68
C ASN A 132 -11.18 -0.84 13.45
N LYS A 133 -12.08 -1.50 12.72
CA LYS A 133 -13.31 -2.11 13.24
C LYS A 133 -13.07 -3.22 14.25
N TYR A 134 -11.97 -3.96 14.12
CA TYR A 134 -11.68 -5.17 14.90
C TYR A 134 -10.53 -4.98 15.89
N GLY A 135 -10.00 -3.76 16.00
CA GLY A 135 -8.91 -3.43 16.87
C GLY A 135 -9.25 -3.54 18.35
N SER A 136 -8.21 -3.80 19.13
CA SER A 136 -8.22 -3.83 20.59
C SER A 136 -8.65 -2.44 21.10
N LYS A 137 -9.85 -2.31 21.66
CA LYS A 137 -10.24 -1.10 22.39
C LYS A 137 -9.35 -0.89 23.60
#